data_AF-A0A7X7LIS3-F1
#
_entry.id   AF-A0A7X7LIS3-F1
#
_cell.length_a   1.000
_cell.length_b   1.000
_cell.length_c   1.000
_cell.angle_alpha   90.00
_cell.angle_beta   90.00
_cell.angle_gamma   90.00
#
_symmetry.space_group_name_H-M   'P 1'
#
loop_
_entity.id
_entity.type
_entity.pdbx_description
1 polymer ?
#
loop_
_entity_poly.entity_id
_entity_poly.type
_entity_poly.pdbx_seq_one_letter_code
_entity_poly.pdbx_strand_id
1 'polypeptide(L)'
;KQIKQSWEEGKQIIIFGKPDHPEVIGLNGQISNEGIIIQKFEDIPLERLSDNISLYSQTTQSLEAFYDIVNALKSTGKTVKVHDTICRKVSNRQPQLRDFASKHQLIIFVGGKNSSNGKVLFEVCKSINANSFFVSHVDEINPSWLIDITTVGITGATSTPKWLMEDIRDHFLKLCSNKSIVDSRVCPK
;
A
#
# COMPACT_ATOMS: atom_id res chain seq x y z
N LYS A 1 -14.81 -3.04 -16.23
CA LYS A 1 -16.22 -3.49 -16.41
C LYS A 1 -17.17 -2.75 -15.47
N GLN A 2 -17.04 -2.82 -14.14
CA GLN A 2 -17.99 -2.15 -13.21
C GLN A 2 -17.98 -0.62 -13.31
N ILE A 3 -16.81 0.03 -13.39
CA ILE A 3 -16.72 1.50 -13.50
C ILE A 3 -17.34 2.03 -14.79
N LYS A 4 -17.06 1.36 -15.92
CA LYS A 4 -17.64 1.69 -17.22
C LYS A 4 -19.17 1.57 -17.21
N GLN A 5 -19.71 0.51 -16.59
CA GLN A 5 -21.14 0.32 -16.46
C GLN A 5 -21.79 1.47 -15.66
N SER A 6 -21.24 1.85 -14.50
CA SER A 6 -21.78 2.96 -13.71
C SER A 6 -21.75 4.29 -14.48
N TRP A 7 -20.70 4.50 -15.30
CA TRP A 7 -20.58 5.68 -16.16
C TRP A 7 -21.60 5.68 -17.29
N GLU A 8 -21.80 4.53 -17.97
CA GLU A 8 -22.84 4.34 -19.00
C GLU A 8 -24.26 4.50 -18.42
N GLU A 9 -24.46 4.19 -17.13
CA GLU A 9 -25.70 4.46 -16.37
C GLU A 9 -25.88 5.95 -15.99
N GLY A 10 -24.97 6.83 -16.41
CA GLY A 10 -25.06 8.28 -16.15
C GLY A 10 -24.70 8.71 -14.73
N LYS A 11 -24.04 7.83 -13.95
CA LYS A 11 -23.63 8.17 -12.58
C LYS A 11 -22.34 8.98 -12.58
N GLN A 12 -22.26 9.95 -11.68
CA GLN A 12 -21.00 10.66 -11.45
C GLN A 12 -20.00 9.71 -10.80
N ILE A 13 -18.82 9.60 -11.42
CA ILE A 13 -17.76 8.72 -10.94
C ILE A 13 -16.81 9.51 -10.06
N ILE A 14 -16.62 9.04 -8.83
CA ILE A 14 -15.60 9.54 -7.91
C ILE A 14 -14.62 8.40 -7.64
N ILE A 15 -13.32 8.69 -7.74
CA ILE A 15 -12.24 7.72 -7.53
C ILE A 15 -11.38 8.20 -6.37
N PHE A 16 -11.45 7.49 -5.24
CA PHE A 16 -10.59 7.71 -4.09
C PHE A 16 -9.22 7.06 -4.33
N GLY A 17 -8.19 7.87 -4.58
CA GLY A 17 -6.86 7.38 -4.91
C GLY A 17 -5.88 8.48 -5.28
N LYS A 18 -4.61 8.10 -5.46
CA LYS A 18 -3.58 9.03 -5.92
C LYS A 18 -3.69 9.27 -7.43
N PRO A 19 -3.75 10.52 -7.93
CA PRO A 19 -3.94 10.81 -9.36
C PRO A 19 -2.88 10.23 -10.29
N ASP A 20 -1.65 10.11 -9.81
CA ASP A 20 -0.48 9.60 -10.55
C ASP A 20 -0.31 8.08 -10.45
N HIS A 21 -1.17 7.38 -9.69
CA HIS A 21 -1.03 5.94 -9.52
C HIS A 21 -1.58 5.16 -10.72
N PRO A 22 -0.85 4.17 -11.27
CA PRO A 22 -1.28 3.41 -12.46
C PRO A 22 -2.67 2.79 -12.35
N GLU A 23 -3.06 2.31 -11.16
CA GLU A 23 -4.40 1.77 -10.90
C GLU A 23 -5.50 2.83 -11.09
N VAL A 24 -5.28 4.06 -10.61
CA VAL A 24 -6.24 5.17 -10.70
C VAL A 24 -6.32 5.67 -12.13
N ILE A 25 -5.17 5.82 -12.80
CA ILE A 25 -5.09 6.18 -14.22
C ILE A 25 -5.85 5.13 -15.07
N GLY A 26 -5.65 3.84 -14.80
CA GLY A 26 -6.33 2.76 -15.51
C GLY A 26 -7.83 2.67 -15.23
N LEU A 27 -8.29 3.08 -14.04
CA LEU A 27 -9.72 3.21 -13.74
C LEU A 27 -10.33 4.38 -14.50
N ASN A 28 -9.74 5.57 -14.40
CA ASN A 28 -10.28 6.77 -15.04
C ASN A 28 -10.21 6.71 -16.58
N GLY A 29 -9.16 6.06 -17.12
CA GLY A 29 -9.02 5.82 -18.56
C GLY A 29 -10.11 4.95 -19.17
N GLN A 30 -10.87 4.18 -18.37
CA GLN A 30 -12.03 3.41 -18.87
C GLN A 30 -13.28 4.25 -19.13
N ILE A 31 -13.30 5.49 -18.64
CA ILE A 31 -14.47 6.40 -18.65
C ILE A 31 -14.10 7.76 -19.23
N SER A 32 -13.28 7.77 -20.28
CA SER A 32 -12.82 8.98 -20.98
C SER A 32 -12.15 10.03 -20.07
N ASN A 33 -11.60 9.60 -18.93
CA ASN A 33 -11.04 10.45 -17.88
C ASN A 33 -12.03 11.44 -17.24
N GLU A 34 -13.34 11.16 -17.28
CA GLU A 34 -14.38 12.03 -16.73
C GLU A 34 -14.60 11.88 -15.21
N GLY A 35 -13.93 10.92 -14.57
CA GLY A 35 -14.02 10.71 -13.13
C GLY A 35 -13.33 11.81 -12.33
N ILE A 36 -13.91 12.14 -11.17
CA ILE A 36 -13.31 13.06 -10.19
C ILE A 36 -12.39 12.23 -9.29
N ILE A 37 -11.08 12.50 -9.36
CA ILE A 37 -10.09 11.83 -8.53
C ILE A 37 -9.86 12.65 -7.26
N ILE A 38 -9.97 11.99 -6.10
CA ILE A 38 -9.82 12.63 -4.79
C ILE A 38 -8.90 11.83 -3.88
N GLN A 39 -8.21 12.53 -2.97
CA GLN A 39 -7.44 11.95 -1.87
C GLN A 39 -8.06 12.24 -0.50
N LYS A 40 -9.03 13.15 -0.44
CA LYS A 40 -9.83 13.47 0.74
C LYS A 40 -11.17 14.07 0.31
N PHE A 41 -12.15 14.12 1.22
CA PHE A 41 -13.49 14.61 0.89
C PHE A 41 -13.47 16.08 0.43
N GLU A 42 -12.57 16.89 0.99
CA GLU A 42 -12.43 18.32 0.68
C GLU A 42 -11.92 18.58 -0.75
N ASP A 43 -11.40 17.55 -1.43
CA ASP A 43 -11.01 17.68 -2.84
C ASP A 43 -12.23 17.71 -3.78
N ILE A 44 -13.43 17.40 -3.25
CA ILE A 44 -14.69 17.44 -4.00
C ILE A 44 -15.25 18.87 -3.98
N PRO A 45 -15.45 19.50 -5.15
CA PRO A 45 -16.24 20.73 -5.24
C PRO A 45 -17.71 20.36 -5.03
N LEU A 46 -18.30 20.74 -3.89
CA LEU A 46 -19.65 20.30 -3.49
C LEU A 46 -20.72 20.72 -4.50
N GLU A 47 -20.56 21.87 -5.14
CA GLU A 47 -21.41 22.39 -6.21
C GLU A 47 -21.42 21.51 -7.46
N ARG A 48 -20.44 20.62 -7.62
CA ARG A 48 -20.34 19.67 -8.74
C ARG A 48 -20.93 18.29 -8.41
N LEU A 49 -21.44 18.06 -7.20
CA LEU A 49 -21.96 16.74 -6.80
C LEU A 49 -23.33 16.44 -7.44
N SER A 50 -23.37 15.40 -8.26
CA SER A 50 -24.60 14.84 -8.83
C SER A 50 -25.40 14.06 -7.78
N ASP A 51 -26.70 13.90 -8.01
CA ASP A 51 -27.62 13.14 -7.14
C ASP A 51 -27.33 11.63 -7.13
N ASN A 52 -26.65 11.12 -8.16
CA ASN A 52 -26.31 9.71 -8.31
C ASN A 52 -24.79 9.55 -8.49
N ILE A 53 -24.14 9.06 -7.45
CA ILE A 53 -22.68 8.95 -7.36
C ILE A 53 -22.29 7.47 -7.32
N SER A 54 -21.22 7.10 -8.02
CA SER A 54 -20.50 5.84 -7.80
C SER A 54 -19.08 6.13 -7.33
N LEU A 55 -18.79 5.73 -6.09
CA LEU A 55 -17.48 5.85 -5.47
C LEU A 55 -16.69 4.57 -5.69
N TYR A 56 -15.49 4.70 -6.24
CA TYR A 56 -14.48 3.64 -6.38
C TYR A 56 -13.27 3.99 -5.53
N SER A 57 -12.47 2.99 -5.15
CA SER A 57 -11.21 3.20 -4.45
C SER A 57 -10.03 2.55 -5.18
N GLN A 58 -8.85 3.09 -4.92
CA GLN A 58 -7.60 2.39 -5.15
C GLN A 58 -7.41 1.35 -4.04
N THR A 59 -6.97 0.14 -4.43
CA THR A 59 -6.87 -1.06 -3.57
C THR A 59 -6.05 -0.85 -2.30
N THR A 60 -5.13 0.12 -2.33
CA THR A 60 -4.09 0.34 -1.32
C THR A 60 -4.37 1.52 -0.39
N GLN A 61 -5.53 2.15 -0.53
CA GLN A 61 -5.91 3.29 0.30
C GLN A 61 -6.27 2.87 1.73
N SER A 62 -6.28 3.86 2.63
CA SER A 62 -6.71 3.65 4.02
C SER A 62 -8.20 3.32 4.07
N LEU A 63 -8.55 2.26 4.80
CA LEU A 63 -9.93 1.88 5.05
C LEU A 63 -10.68 2.95 5.85
N GLU A 64 -10.01 3.59 6.82
CA GLU A 64 -10.57 4.65 7.65
C GLU A 64 -10.96 5.86 6.79
N ALA A 65 -9.98 6.42 6.06
CA ALA A 65 -10.21 7.57 5.19
C ALA A 65 -11.26 7.30 4.11
N PHE A 66 -11.35 6.06 3.60
CA PHE A 66 -12.41 5.68 2.67
C PHE A 66 -13.79 5.76 3.30
N TYR A 67 -13.96 5.25 4.53
CA TYR A 67 -15.24 5.33 5.22
C TYR A 67 -15.59 6.77 5.65
N ASP A 68 -14.61 7.60 5.95
CA ASP A 68 -14.84 9.04 6.17
C ASP A 68 -15.42 9.71 4.93
N ILE A 69 -14.86 9.44 3.75
CA ILE A 69 -15.39 9.91 2.46
C ILE A 69 -16.79 9.36 2.21
N VAL A 70 -17.03 8.07 2.46
CA VAL A 70 -18.36 7.45 2.30
C VAL A 70 -19.40 8.14 3.20
N ASN A 71 -19.05 8.40 4.46
CA ASN A 71 -19.95 9.03 5.42
C ASN A 71 -20.22 10.49 5.04
N ALA A 72 -19.18 11.23 4.65
CA ALA A 72 -19.31 12.61 4.19
C ALA A 72 -20.13 12.72 2.90
N LEU A 73 -19.98 11.80 1.94
CA LEU A 73 -20.82 11.77 0.75
C LEU A 73 -22.28 11.43 1.10
N LYS A 74 -22.53 10.48 1.99
CA LYS A 74 -23.90 10.13 2.41
C LYS A 74 -24.59 11.24 3.17
N SER A 75 -23.87 12.03 3.97
CA SER A 75 -24.45 13.15 4.73
C SER A 75 -24.95 14.30 3.84
N THR A 76 -24.51 14.36 2.57
CA THR A 76 -25.04 15.33 1.59
C THR A 76 -26.47 15.01 1.10
N GLY A 77 -27.05 13.86 1.50
CA GLY A 77 -28.38 13.42 1.06
C GLY A 77 -28.41 12.81 -0.35
N LYS A 78 -27.25 12.65 -0.99
CA LYS A 78 -27.10 12.11 -2.35
C LYS A 78 -27.16 10.57 -2.34
N THR A 79 -27.53 9.97 -3.47
CA THR A 79 -27.50 8.51 -3.63
C THR A 79 -26.09 8.08 -3.99
N VAL A 80 -25.44 7.33 -3.10
CA VAL A 80 -24.03 6.90 -3.26
C VAL A 80 -23.94 5.38 -3.35
N LYS A 81 -23.50 4.89 -4.51
CA LYS A 81 -23.12 3.48 -4.70
C LYS A 81 -21.62 3.33 -4.42
N VAL A 82 -21.28 2.49 -3.45
CA VAL A 82 -19.89 2.31 -3.01
C VAL A 82 -19.32 1.01 -3.59
N HIS A 83 -18.21 1.12 -4.30
CA HIS A 83 -17.41 0.02 -4.82
C HIS A 83 -16.09 -0.05 -4.05
N ASP A 84 -16.14 -0.71 -2.89
CA ASP A 84 -14.98 -0.91 -2.03
C ASP A 84 -14.07 -2.02 -2.58
N THR A 85 -12.95 -1.61 -3.18
CA THR A 85 -11.90 -2.48 -3.70
C THR A 85 -10.70 -2.56 -2.77
N ILE A 86 -10.76 -1.97 -1.57
CA ILE A 86 -9.62 -1.88 -0.66
C ILE A 86 -9.26 -3.27 -0.12
N CYS A 87 -7.98 -3.63 -0.26
CA CYS A 87 -7.45 -4.85 0.33
C CYS A 87 -7.22 -4.65 1.84
N ARG A 88 -8.14 -5.13 2.68
CA ARG A 88 -8.03 -5.02 4.15
C ARG A 88 -6.70 -5.55 4.71
N LYS A 89 -6.19 -6.66 4.15
CA LYS A 89 -4.89 -7.23 4.58
C LYS A 89 -3.72 -6.25 4.36
N VAL A 90 -3.76 -5.46 3.30
CA VAL A 90 -2.74 -4.44 3.01
C VAL A 90 -2.97 -3.21 3.88
N SER A 91 -4.19 -2.68 3.91
CA SER A 91 -4.54 -1.49 4.71
C SER A 91 -4.21 -1.68 6.19
N ASN A 92 -4.56 -2.81 6.79
CA ASN A 92 -4.34 -3.05 8.21
C ASN A 92 -2.86 -3.23 8.57
N ARG A 93 -2.03 -3.69 7.62
CA ARG A 93 -0.60 -3.89 7.84
C ARG A 93 0.22 -2.61 7.69
N GLN A 94 -0.30 -1.64 6.93
CA GLN A 94 0.40 -0.40 6.64
C GLN A 94 0.86 0.39 7.89
N PRO A 95 0.03 0.64 8.91
CA PRO A 95 0.45 1.35 10.12
C PRO A 95 1.60 0.65 10.87
N GLN A 96 1.46 -0.66 11.09
CA GLN A 96 2.47 -1.48 11.76
C GLN A 96 3.79 -1.51 10.97
N LEU A 97 3.70 -1.59 9.63
CA LEU A 97 4.86 -1.57 8.76
C LEU A 97 5.60 -0.23 8.81
N ARG A 98 4.89 0.91 8.90
CA ARG A 98 5.51 2.23 9.05
C ARG A 98 6.26 2.35 10.38
N ASP A 99 5.61 1.94 11.47
CA ASP A 99 6.25 1.92 12.79
C ASP A 99 7.48 1.01 12.81
N PHE A 100 7.37 -0.20 12.26
CA PHE A 100 8.50 -1.14 12.14
C PHE A 100 9.65 -0.58 11.30
N ALA A 101 9.35 0.03 10.15
CA ALA A 101 10.36 0.59 9.24
C ALA A 101 11.15 1.74 9.89
N SER A 102 10.50 2.57 10.71
CA SER A 102 11.13 3.70 11.41
C SER A 102 12.12 3.30 12.51
N LYS A 103 12.06 2.04 12.98
CA LYS A 103 12.84 1.55 14.13
C LYS A 103 14.16 0.86 13.74
N HIS A 104 14.45 0.72 12.45
CA HIS A 104 15.64 0.02 11.96
C HIS A 104 16.39 0.88 10.95
N GLN A 105 17.70 0.69 10.84
CA GLN A 105 18.53 1.39 9.86
C GLN A 105 18.48 0.76 8.47
N LEU A 106 18.25 -0.55 8.40
CA LEU A 106 18.10 -1.32 7.17
C LEU A 106 16.81 -2.14 7.25
N ILE A 107 16.02 -2.15 6.18
CA ILE A 107 14.89 -3.06 6.04
C ILE A 107 15.10 -4.03 4.88
N ILE A 108 14.89 -5.31 5.15
CA ILE A 108 14.81 -6.37 4.16
C ILE A 108 13.35 -6.77 4.02
N PHE A 109 12.77 -6.42 2.88
CA PHE A 109 11.39 -6.69 2.56
C PHE A 109 11.29 -7.95 1.69
N VAL A 110 10.71 -9.00 2.24
CA VAL A 110 10.64 -10.32 1.63
C VAL A 110 9.31 -10.51 0.89
N GLY A 111 9.38 -10.84 -0.40
CA GLY A 111 8.18 -11.15 -1.18
C GLY A 111 8.47 -11.69 -2.58
N GLY A 112 7.42 -12.21 -3.22
CA GLY A 112 7.53 -12.61 -4.63
C GLY A 112 7.59 -11.39 -5.56
N LYS A 113 8.49 -11.42 -6.56
CA LYS A 113 8.70 -10.33 -7.53
C LYS A 113 7.43 -9.88 -8.28
N ASN A 114 6.46 -10.78 -8.41
CA ASN A 114 5.19 -10.54 -9.11
C ASN A 114 4.04 -10.17 -8.16
N SER A 115 4.28 -10.05 -6.85
CA SER A 115 3.23 -9.72 -5.88
C SER A 115 2.87 -8.24 -5.93
N SER A 116 1.70 -7.91 -6.52
CA SER A 116 1.18 -6.53 -6.55
C SER A 116 1.05 -5.94 -5.14
N ASN A 117 0.38 -6.65 -4.23
CA ASN A 117 0.24 -6.23 -2.82
C ASN A 117 1.60 -6.16 -2.09
N GLY A 118 2.56 -7.02 -2.47
CA GLY A 118 3.92 -6.99 -1.94
C GLY A 118 4.66 -5.71 -2.34
N LYS A 119 4.58 -5.31 -3.61
CA LYS A 119 5.16 -4.05 -4.10
C LYS A 119 4.57 -2.84 -3.39
N VAL A 120 3.25 -2.82 -3.21
CA VAL A 120 2.56 -1.74 -2.48
C VAL A 120 3.10 -1.60 -1.06
N LEU A 121 3.19 -2.70 -0.31
CA LEU A 121 3.71 -2.66 1.05
C LEU A 121 5.21 -2.29 1.07
N PHE A 122 5.98 -2.73 0.08
CA PHE A 122 7.36 -2.32 -0.06
C PHE A 122 7.51 -0.82 -0.32
N GLU A 123 6.70 -0.21 -1.18
CA GLU A 123 6.71 1.25 -1.39
C GLU A 123 6.36 2.00 -0.11
N VAL A 124 5.41 1.51 0.68
CA VAL A 124 5.13 2.08 2.01
C VAL A 124 6.35 1.98 2.91
N CYS A 125 7.01 0.83 2.96
CA CYS A 125 8.23 0.64 3.73
C CYS A 125 9.34 1.61 3.28
N LYS A 126 9.59 1.69 1.97
CA LYS A 126 10.63 2.52 1.37
C LYS A 126 10.38 4.02 1.55
N SER A 127 9.11 4.43 1.60
CA SER A 127 8.74 5.83 1.90
C SER A 127 9.10 6.27 3.32
N ILE A 128 9.20 5.32 4.27
CA ILE A 128 9.61 5.59 5.66
C ILE A 128 11.11 5.37 5.84
N ASN A 129 11.66 4.32 5.22
CA ASN A 129 13.07 4.00 5.29
C ASN A 129 13.63 3.78 3.88
N ALA A 130 14.37 4.76 3.37
CA ALA A 130 14.98 4.71 2.05
C ALA A 130 15.97 3.54 1.88
N ASN A 131 16.57 3.08 2.98
CA ASN A 131 17.45 1.91 3.04
C ASN A 131 16.62 0.62 3.20
N SER A 132 15.65 0.43 2.30
CA SER A 132 14.81 -0.76 2.21
C SER A 132 15.07 -1.51 0.90
N PHE A 133 15.32 -2.81 0.97
CA PHE A 133 15.55 -3.68 -0.20
C PHE A 133 14.49 -4.77 -0.32
N PHE A 134 14.00 -4.98 -1.54
CA PHE A 134 13.06 -6.05 -1.84
C PHE A 134 13.82 -7.30 -2.28
N VAL A 135 13.61 -8.40 -1.58
CA VAL A 135 14.24 -9.69 -1.89
C VAL A 135 13.20 -10.80 -1.91
N SER A 136 13.47 -11.83 -2.71
CA SER A 136 12.67 -13.04 -2.82
C SER A 136 13.38 -14.28 -2.27
N HIS A 137 14.71 -14.26 -2.23
CA HIS A 137 15.56 -15.35 -1.79
C HIS A 137 16.83 -14.83 -1.10
N VAL A 138 17.50 -15.70 -0.34
CA VAL A 138 18.73 -15.37 0.40
C VAL A 138 19.88 -14.93 -0.52
N ASP A 139 19.97 -15.47 -1.73
CA ASP A 139 21.05 -15.16 -2.68
C ASP A 139 20.98 -13.74 -3.25
N GLU A 140 19.86 -13.03 -3.05
CA GLU A 140 19.70 -11.64 -3.49
C GLU A 140 20.26 -10.64 -2.47
N ILE A 141 20.73 -11.13 -1.31
CA ILE A 141 21.27 -10.31 -0.25
C ILE A 141 22.67 -9.83 -0.61
N ASN A 142 22.87 -8.51 -0.61
CA ASN A 142 24.19 -7.94 -0.82
C ASN A 142 24.85 -7.59 0.54
N PRO A 143 26.03 -8.18 0.86
CA PRO A 143 26.77 -7.85 2.09
C PRO A 143 27.14 -6.36 2.23
N SER A 144 27.18 -5.60 1.13
CA SER A 144 27.45 -4.16 1.17
C SER A 144 26.33 -3.36 1.83
N TRP A 145 25.09 -3.89 1.89
CA TRP A 145 23.98 -3.24 2.61
C TRP A 145 24.19 -3.18 4.12
N LEU A 146 25.14 -3.96 4.63
CA LEU A 146 25.47 -4.08 6.05
C LEU A 146 26.65 -3.21 6.48
N ILE A 147 27.05 -2.22 5.66
CA ILE A 147 28.11 -1.27 6.02
C ILE A 147 27.48 -0.22 6.94
N ASP A 148 28.08 -0.01 8.12
CA ASP A 148 27.64 0.96 9.13
C ASP A 148 26.19 0.74 9.63
N ILE A 149 25.68 -0.50 9.54
CA ILE A 149 24.36 -0.89 10.04
C ILE A 149 24.49 -1.68 11.34
N THR A 150 23.72 -1.27 12.35
CA THR A 150 23.61 -1.90 13.66
C THR A 150 22.23 -2.53 13.90
N THR A 151 21.19 -2.09 13.18
CA THR A 151 19.82 -2.64 13.29
C THR A 151 19.23 -3.00 11.93
N VAL A 152 18.75 -4.24 11.81
CA VAL A 152 18.13 -4.78 10.59
C VAL A 152 16.72 -5.27 10.89
N GLY A 153 15.74 -4.71 10.19
CA GLY A 153 14.36 -5.17 10.24
C GLY A 153 14.05 -6.09 9.05
N ILE A 154 13.44 -7.23 9.31
CA ILE A 154 13.00 -8.17 8.28
C ILE A 154 11.48 -8.21 8.29
N THR A 155 10.86 -7.90 7.16
CA THR A 155 9.41 -7.89 7.00
C THR A 155 9.05 -8.42 5.62
N GLY A 156 7.78 -8.43 5.24
CA GLY A 156 7.42 -8.94 3.93
C GLY A 156 5.98 -8.68 3.53
N ALA A 157 5.58 -9.21 2.37
CA ALA A 157 4.20 -9.13 1.92
C ALA A 157 3.25 -9.92 2.85
N THR A 158 1.95 -9.67 2.75
CA THR A 158 0.91 -10.42 3.49
C THR A 158 0.89 -11.90 3.15
N SER A 159 1.33 -12.26 1.94
CA SER A 159 1.45 -13.63 1.44
C SER A 159 2.79 -14.30 1.78
N THR A 160 3.77 -13.56 2.33
CA THR A 160 5.10 -14.12 2.58
C THR A 160 5.05 -15.09 3.77
N PRO A 161 5.53 -16.33 3.60
CA PRO A 161 5.55 -17.30 4.69
C PRO A 161 6.61 -16.92 5.74
N LYS A 162 6.34 -17.23 7.01
CA LYS A 162 7.23 -16.86 8.12
C LYS A 162 8.60 -17.51 8.00
N TRP A 163 8.64 -18.78 7.62
CA TRP A 163 9.89 -19.54 7.45
C TRP A 163 10.85 -18.87 6.47
N LEU A 164 10.36 -18.23 5.40
CA LEU A 164 11.22 -17.55 4.42
C LEU A 164 11.83 -16.27 5.01
N MET A 165 11.08 -15.55 5.84
CA MET A 165 11.61 -14.39 6.56
C MET A 165 12.64 -14.81 7.62
N GLU A 166 12.42 -15.94 8.28
CA GLU A 166 13.36 -16.52 9.25
C GLU A 166 14.63 -17.04 8.58
N ASP A 167 14.52 -17.69 7.42
CA ASP A 167 15.67 -18.15 6.62
C ASP A 167 16.54 -16.98 6.16
N ILE A 168 15.91 -15.90 5.68
CA ILE A 168 16.61 -14.64 5.36
C ILE A 168 17.29 -14.04 6.58
N ARG A 169 16.63 -14.03 7.74
CA ARG A 169 17.25 -13.57 9.00
C ARG A 169 18.49 -14.38 9.33
N ASP A 170 18.39 -15.71 9.28
CA ASP A 170 19.47 -16.59 9.68
C ASP A 170 20.66 -16.50 8.72
N HIS A 171 20.38 -16.32 7.43
CA HIS A 171 21.40 -15.98 6.44
C HIS A 171 22.09 -14.65 6.77
N PHE A 172 21.31 -13.60 7.08
CA PHE A 172 21.84 -12.30 7.49
C PHE A 172 22.74 -12.40 8.73
N LEU A 173 22.30 -13.09 9.78
CA LEU A 173 23.09 -13.27 11.00
C LEU A 173 24.44 -13.94 10.74
N LYS A 174 24.51 -14.93 9.85
CA LYS A 174 25.76 -15.56 9.45
C LYS A 174 26.72 -14.56 8.79
N LEU A 175 26.22 -13.72 7.87
CA LEU A 175 27.03 -12.66 7.23
C LEU A 175 27.54 -11.61 8.24
N CYS A 176 26.84 -11.47 9.37
CA CYS A 176 27.13 -10.48 10.40
C CYS A 176 28.04 -10.97 11.52
N SER A 177 28.56 -12.21 11.45
CA SER A 177 29.35 -12.81 12.54
C SER A 177 30.62 -12.01 12.92
N ASN A 178 31.02 -11.00 12.12
CA ASN A 178 32.11 -10.06 12.39
C ASN A 178 31.66 -8.58 12.48
N LYS A 179 30.35 -8.28 12.55
CA LYS A 179 29.77 -6.93 12.52
C LYS A 179 28.92 -6.65 13.77
N SER A 180 28.89 -5.40 14.23
CA SER A 180 28.15 -4.95 15.42
C SER A 180 26.63 -4.84 15.19
N ILE A 181 26.00 -5.89 14.64
CA ILE A 181 24.53 -5.94 14.55
C ILE A 181 23.98 -6.38 15.90
N VAL A 182 23.32 -5.45 16.56
CA VAL A 182 22.77 -5.63 17.92
C VAL A 182 21.31 -6.09 17.88
N ASP A 183 20.65 -6.01 16.73
CA ASP A 183 19.22 -6.33 16.63
C ASP A 183 18.80 -6.75 15.20
N SER A 184 18.28 -7.97 15.08
CA SER A 184 17.64 -8.49 13.86
C SER A 184 16.23 -9.00 14.19
N ARG A 185 15.20 -8.21 13.86
CA ARG A 185 13.81 -8.53 14.19
C ARG A 185 12.99 -8.89 12.95
N VAL A 186 12.17 -9.93 13.06
CA VAL A 186 11.12 -10.20 12.07
C VAL A 186 9.86 -9.47 12.52
N CYS A 187 9.27 -8.65 11.66
CA CYS A 187 8.02 -7.95 11.93
C CYS A 187 6.93 -8.98 12.29
N PRO A 188 6.28 -8.86 13.47
CA PRO A 188 5.12 -9.68 13.78
C PRO A 188 4.01 -9.42 12.74
N LYS A 189 3.25 -10.48 12.42
CA LYS A 189 2.16 -10.41 11.45
C LYS A 189 0.92 -9.73 12.02
#